data_AF-A0A847FWR1-F1
#
_entry.id   AF-A0A847FWR1-F1
#
_cell.length_a   1.000
_cell.length_b   1.000
_cell.length_c   1.000
_cell.angle_alpha   90.00
_cell.angle_beta   90.00
_cell.angle_gamma   90.00
#
_symmetry.space_group_name_H-M   'P 1'
#
loop_
_entity.id
_entity.type
_entity.pdbx_description
1 polymer ?
#
loop_
_entity_poly.entity_id
_entity_poly.type
_entity_poly.pdbx_seq_one_letter_code
_entity_poly.pdbx_strand_id
1 'polypeptide(L)'
;MPSEFAGIERRLDELSERLARLQPLAEKPRTEFDQDPYLRDIVEHNLQVAAQCCLDVSHRIISLEGAQKPVDYYEAILRMGELGVLPTDFARSLAPLAGFRNILVHGYLALDWDEIYRALHRLDDLYSFAEFVRDWLRDRTSSP
;
A
#
# COMPACT_ATOMS: atom_id res chain seq x y z
N MET A 1 -20.55 11.85 -15.37
CA MET A 1 -20.22 11.82 -13.93
C MET A 1 -19.02 10.90 -13.76
N PRO A 2 -17.99 11.25 -12.98
CA PRO A 2 -16.95 10.27 -12.63
C PRO A 2 -17.59 9.06 -11.97
N SER A 3 -17.13 7.85 -12.31
CA SER A 3 -17.48 6.63 -11.56
C SER A 3 -17.24 6.86 -10.07
N GLU A 4 -18.10 6.32 -9.20
CA GLU A 4 -17.88 6.38 -7.75
C GLU A 4 -16.55 5.71 -7.32
N PHE A 5 -15.99 4.87 -8.20
CA PHE A 5 -14.72 4.18 -8.07
C PHE A 5 -13.51 4.96 -8.63
N ALA A 6 -13.71 6.11 -9.31
CA ALA A 6 -12.62 6.89 -9.91
C ALA A 6 -11.55 7.37 -8.91
N GLY A 7 -11.89 7.44 -7.62
CA GLY A 7 -10.93 7.71 -6.55
C GLY A 7 -10.05 6.51 -6.17
N ILE A 8 -10.53 5.29 -6.38
CA ILE A 8 -9.81 4.04 -6.16
C ILE A 8 -8.89 3.78 -7.36
N GLU A 9 -9.42 3.85 -8.59
CA GLU A 9 -8.67 3.60 -9.83
C GLU A 9 -7.42 4.47 -9.91
N ARG A 10 -7.55 5.80 -9.70
CA ARG A 10 -6.40 6.72 -9.69
C ARG A 10 -5.33 6.36 -8.65
N ARG A 11 -5.72 5.78 -7.51
CA ARG A 11 -4.76 5.36 -6.47
C ARG A 11 -4.08 4.04 -6.80
N LEU A 12 -4.78 3.14 -7.51
CA LEU A 12 -4.17 1.91 -8.04
C LEU A 12 -3.18 2.22 -9.16
N ASP A 13 -3.46 3.23 -10.00
CA ASP A 13 -2.54 3.71 -11.01
C ASP A 13 -1.29 4.30 -10.35
N GLU A 14 -1.47 5.21 -9.38
CA GLU A 14 -0.37 5.78 -8.60
C GLU A 14 0.44 4.68 -7.90
N LEU A 15 -0.21 3.72 -7.24
CA LEU A 15 0.46 2.57 -6.62
C LEU A 15 1.30 1.80 -7.65
N SER A 16 0.74 1.52 -8.82
CA SER A 16 1.43 0.80 -9.89
C SER A 16 2.68 1.56 -10.37
N GLU A 17 2.60 2.89 -10.49
CA GLU A 17 3.76 3.72 -10.83
C GLU A 17 4.85 3.66 -9.76
N ARG A 18 4.48 3.71 -8.47
CA ARG A 18 5.46 3.63 -7.37
C ARG A 18 6.14 2.27 -7.34
N LEU A 19 5.39 1.19 -7.49
CA LEU A 19 5.95 -0.15 -7.53
C LEU A 19 6.88 -0.32 -8.74
N ALA A 20 6.51 0.18 -9.92
CA ALA A 20 7.37 0.15 -11.11
C ALA A 20 8.71 0.89 -10.90
N ARG A 21 8.72 1.99 -10.14
CA ARG A 21 9.94 2.73 -9.79
C ARG A 21 10.79 2.00 -8.73
N LEU A 22 10.14 1.28 -7.81
CA LEU A 22 10.80 0.54 -6.74
C LEU A 22 11.39 -0.79 -7.21
N GLN A 23 10.74 -1.46 -8.17
CA GLN A 23 11.14 -2.78 -8.67
C GLN A 23 12.64 -2.86 -9.06
N PRO A 24 13.19 -1.98 -9.91
CA PRO A 24 14.63 -2.05 -10.25
C PRO A 24 15.55 -1.72 -9.07
N LEU A 25 15.04 -1.06 -8.02
CA LEU A 25 15.81 -0.75 -6.82
C LEU A 25 15.85 -1.95 -5.86
N ALA A 26 14.83 -2.81 -5.87
CA ALA A 26 14.81 -4.03 -5.06
C ALA A 26 15.93 -5.01 -5.42
N GLU A 27 16.40 -4.98 -6.67
CA GLU A 27 17.50 -5.82 -7.14
C GLU A 27 18.89 -5.30 -6.73
N LYS A 28 18.99 -4.08 -6.20
CA LYS A 28 20.26 -3.46 -5.81
C LYS A 28 20.75 -3.98 -4.45
N PRO A 29 22.07 -4.15 -4.26
CA PRO A 29 22.63 -4.53 -2.97
C PRO A 29 22.46 -3.37 -1.96
N ARG A 30 22.24 -3.73 -0.69
CA ARG A 30 22.09 -2.80 0.44
C ARG A 30 23.19 -1.72 0.51
N THR A 31 24.41 -2.08 0.11
CA THR A 31 25.59 -1.21 0.13
C THR A 31 25.51 -0.05 -0.86
N GLU A 32 24.77 -0.16 -1.96
CA GLU A 32 24.56 0.97 -2.88
C GLU A 32 23.78 2.09 -2.18
N PHE A 33 22.77 1.73 -1.39
CA PHE A 33 22.00 2.69 -0.61
C PHE A 33 22.81 3.33 0.52
N ASP A 34 23.82 2.66 1.07
CA ASP A 34 24.70 3.25 2.09
C ASP A 34 25.56 4.39 1.56
N GLN A 35 25.85 4.37 0.25
CA GLN A 35 26.75 5.32 -0.39
C GLN A 35 26.00 6.43 -1.15
N ASP A 36 24.69 6.28 -1.35
CA ASP A 36 23.87 7.20 -2.12
C ASP A 36 22.61 7.64 -1.35
N PRO A 37 22.64 8.83 -0.73
CA PRO A 37 21.47 9.36 -0.02
C PRO A 37 20.30 9.68 -0.96
N TYR A 38 20.54 9.97 -2.24
CA TYR A 38 19.45 10.23 -3.18
C TYR A 38 18.68 8.96 -3.51
N LEU A 39 19.36 7.81 -3.63
CA LEU A 39 18.69 6.52 -3.77
C LEU A 39 17.83 6.19 -2.55
N ARG A 40 18.31 6.54 -1.34
CA ARG A 40 17.53 6.36 -0.12
C ARG A 40 16.24 7.19 -0.13
N ASP A 41 16.35 8.48 -0.41
CA ASP A 41 15.21 9.40 -0.49
C ASP A 41 14.17 8.92 -1.52
N ILE A 42 14.63 8.42 -2.67
CA ILE A 42 13.77 7.86 -3.72
C ILE A 42 13.00 6.64 -3.19
N VAL A 43 13.68 5.68 -2.55
CA VAL A 43 13.02 4.47 -2.03
C VAL A 43 12.03 4.83 -0.93
N GLU A 44 12.46 5.64 0.05
CA GLU A 44 11.64 6.08 1.17
C GLU A 44 10.35 6.74 0.69
N HIS A 45 10.46 7.71 -0.21
CA HIS A 45 9.31 8.42 -0.73
C HIS A 45 8.37 7.51 -1.54
N ASN A 46 8.90 6.64 -2.39
CA ASN A 46 8.03 5.76 -3.20
C ASN A 46 7.34 4.69 -2.32
N LEU A 47 8.02 4.13 -1.31
CA LEU A 47 7.40 3.21 -0.35
C LEU A 47 6.33 3.92 0.49
N GLN A 48 6.58 5.15 0.92
CA GLN A 48 5.61 5.95 1.66
C GLN A 48 4.33 6.16 0.83
N VAL A 49 4.47 6.59 -0.42
CA VAL A 49 3.32 6.84 -1.31
C VAL A 49 2.59 5.54 -1.64
N ALA A 50 3.31 4.46 -1.93
CA ALA A 50 2.70 3.15 -2.19
C ALA A 50 1.87 2.67 -0.99
N ALA A 51 2.42 2.78 0.22
CA ALA A 51 1.70 2.45 1.44
C ALA A 51 0.47 3.34 1.63
N GLN A 52 0.60 4.66 1.41
CA GLN A 52 -0.53 5.60 1.50
C GLN A 52 -1.66 5.23 0.54
N CYS A 53 -1.35 4.86 -0.70
CA CYS A 53 -2.35 4.45 -1.68
C CYS A 53 -3.17 3.25 -1.16
N CYS A 54 -2.51 2.25 -0.58
CA CYS A 54 -3.19 1.08 -0.03
C CYS A 54 -4.15 1.45 1.12
N LEU A 55 -3.69 2.31 2.03
CA LEU A 55 -4.49 2.77 3.17
C LEU A 55 -5.70 3.61 2.74
N ASP A 56 -5.50 4.54 1.81
CA ASP A 56 -6.58 5.37 1.27
C ASP A 56 -7.63 4.55 0.50
N VAL A 57 -7.17 3.60 -0.32
CA VAL A 57 -8.05 2.68 -1.04
C VAL A 57 -8.90 1.88 -0.06
N SER A 58 -8.28 1.37 1.02
CA SER A 58 -8.98 0.63 2.07
C SER A 58 -10.07 1.47 2.72
N HIS A 59 -9.77 2.71 3.12
CA HIS A 59 -10.78 3.63 3.65
C HIS A 59 -11.90 3.95 2.65
N ARG A 60 -11.55 4.14 1.38
CA ARG A 60 -12.55 4.43 0.35
C ARG A 60 -13.51 3.25 0.16
N ILE A 61 -12.99 2.04 0.14
CA ILE A 61 -13.79 0.82 0.00
C ILE A 61 -14.69 0.62 1.20
N ILE A 62 -14.16 0.70 2.43
CA ILE A 62 -14.96 0.62 3.67
C ILE A 62 -16.10 1.64 3.65
N SER A 63 -15.83 2.88 3.20
CA SER A 63 -16.84 3.91 3.10
C SER A 63 -17.91 3.60 2.05
N LEU A 64 -17.57 2.95 0.94
CA LEU A 64 -18.52 2.53 -0.09
C LEU A 64 -19.39 1.35 0.38
N GLU A 65 -18.82 0.45 1.20
CA GLU A 65 -19.57 -0.66 1.81
C GLU A 65 -20.55 -0.24 2.90
N GLY A 66 -20.52 1.03 3.32
CA GLY A 66 -21.26 1.47 4.51
C GLY A 66 -20.82 0.73 5.78
N ALA A 67 -19.61 0.17 5.79
CA ALA A 67 -19.07 -0.58 6.91
C ALA A 67 -18.66 0.36 8.05
N GLN A 68 -18.50 -0.21 9.25
CA GLN A 68 -18.06 0.56 10.41
C GLN A 68 -16.72 1.23 10.12
N LYS A 69 -16.66 2.54 10.41
CA LYS A 69 -15.45 3.33 10.24
C LYS A 69 -14.33 2.78 11.16
N PRO A 70 -13.15 2.44 10.62
CA PRO A 70 -12.03 1.97 11.42
C PRO A 70 -11.49 3.09 12.31
N VAL A 71 -10.94 2.73 13.46
CA VAL A 71 -10.33 3.67 14.40
C VAL A 71 -9.00 4.22 13.89
N ASP A 72 -8.28 3.43 13.10
CA ASP A 72 -7.01 3.80 12.48
C ASP A 72 -6.75 3.03 11.17
N TYR A 73 -5.60 3.29 10.56
CA TYR A 73 -5.19 2.64 9.32
C TYR A 73 -4.87 1.15 9.46
N TYR A 74 -4.50 0.68 10.66
CA TYR A 74 -4.24 -0.74 10.89
C TYR A 74 -5.56 -1.51 10.85
N GLU A 75 -6.57 -1.03 11.59
CA GLU A 75 -7.92 -1.59 11.56
C GLU A 75 -8.54 -1.49 10.16
N ALA A 76 -8.25 -0.43 9.40
CA ALA A 76 -8.72 -0.31 8.02
C ALA A 76 -8.31 -1.51 7.15
N ILE A 77 -7.05 -1.96 7.25
CA ILE A 77 -6.59 -3.13 6.48
C ILE A 77 -7.25 -4.41 6.99
N LEU A 78 -7.42 -4.59 8.30
CA LEU A 78 -8.14 -5.75 8.84
C LEU A 78 -9.60 -5.80 8.37
N ARG A 79 -10.26 -4.65 8.34
CA ARG A 79 -11.65 -4.52 7.88
C ARG A 79 -11.81 -4.94 6.43
N MET A 80 -10.82 -4.69 5.58
CA MET A 80 -10.82 -5.19 4.19
C MET A 80 -10.89 -6.73 4.13
N GLY A 81 -10.27 -7.41 5.10
CA GLY A 81 -10.37 -8.87 5.26
C GLY A 81 -11.76 -9.32 5.73
N GLU A 82 -12.39 -8.59 6.65
CA GLU A 82 -13.75 -8.87 7.12
C GLU A 82 -14.80 -8.67 6.02
N LEU A 83 -14.58 -7.70 5.14
CA LEU A 83 -15.42 -7.40 3.98
C LEU A 83 -15.20 -8.39 2.82
N GLY A 84 -14.26 -9.33 2.95
CA GLY A 84 -13.92 -10.29 1.90
C GLY A 84 -13.21 -9.69 0.69
N VAL A 85 -12.73 -8.44 0.78
CA VAL A 85 -11.97 -7.77 -0.28
C VAL A 85 -10.55 -8.32 -0.33
N LEU A 86 -9.97 -8.60 0.83
CA LEU A 86 -8.68 -9.28 0.98
C LEU A 86 -8.89 -10.65 1.63
N PRO A 87 -8.07 -11.66 1.32
CA PRO A 87 -8.00 -12.85 2.16
C PRO A 87 -7.66 -12.46 3.60
N THR A 88 -8.36 -13.04 4.59
CA THR A 88 -8.24 -12.62 6.00
C THR A 88 -6.82 -12.70 6.53
N ASP A 89 -6.07 -13.76 6.20
CA ASP A 89 -4.68 -13.92 6.66
C ASP A 89 -3.74 -12.93 5.97
N PHE A 90 -3.99 -12.62 4.70
CA PHE A 90 -3.25 -11.59 3.97
C PHE A 90 -3.51 -10.19 4.56
N ALA A 91 -4.76 -9.86 4.90
CA ALA A 91 -5.09 -8.62 5.58
C ALA A 91 -4.34 -8.49 6.92
N ARG A 92 -4.27 -9.56 7.71
CA ARG A 92 -3.49 -9.57 8.96
C ARG A 92 -2.00 -9.35 8.74
N SER A 93 -1.41 -9.96 7.72
CA SER A 93 0.02 -9.78 7.40
C SER A 93 0.33 -8.41 6.79
N LEU A 94 -0.64 -7.78 6.12
CA LEU A 94 -0.49 -6.47 5.50
C LEU A 94 -0.78 -5.32 6.47
N ALA A 95 -1.62 -5.52 7.50
CA ALA A 95 -2.00 -4.47 8.44
C ALA A 95 -0.81 -3.67 9.07
N PRO A 96 0.36 -4.29 9.39
CA PRO A 96 1.54 -3.55 9.83
C PRO A 96 2.04 -2.46 8.86
N LEU A 97 1.63 -2.47 7.59
CA LEU A 97 1.90 -1.41 6.60
C LEU A 97 1.48 -0.02 7.12
N ALA A 98 0.42 0.05 7.92
CA ALA A 98 -0.01 1.29 8.56
C ALA A 98 1.06 1.88 9.49
N GLY A 99 1.69 1.03 10.30
CA GLY A 99 2.78 1.42 11.18
C GLY A 99 4.03 1.84 10.40
N PHE A 100 4.41 1.04 9.41
CA PHE A 100 5.54 1.34 8.52
C PHE A 100 5.38 2.69 7.82
N ARG A 101 4.20 2.98 7.26
CA ARG A 101 3.88 4.28 6.66
C ARG A 101 4.04 5.41 7.68
N ASN A 102 3.59 5.23 8.92
CA ASN A 102 3.73 6.25 9.96
C ASN A 102 5.20 6.50 10.33
N ILE A 103 6.04 5.47 10.33
CA ILE A 103 7.48 5.59 10.56
C ILE A 103 8.13 6.41 9.44
N LEU A 104 7.82 6.12 8.17
CA LEU A 104 8.35 6.88 7.02
C LEU A 104 8.01 8.38 7.07
N VAL A 105 6.84 8.75 7.63
CA VAL A 105 6.39 10.15 7.69
C VAL A 105 6.86 10.87 8.96
N HIS A 106 6.74 10.22 10.11
CA HIS A 106 6.92 10.87 11.42
C HIS A 106 8.20 10.44 12.13
N GLY A 107 8.75 9.27 11.80
CA GLY A 107 9.96 8.70 12.37
C GLY A 107 11.25 9.09 11.63
N TYR A 108 11.21 10.09 10.75
CA TYR A 108 12.30 10.44 9.82
C TYR A 108 13.67 10.68 10.49
N LEU A 109 13.72 11.07 11.76
CA LEU A 109 14.97 11.27 12.52
C LEU A 109 15.68 9.96 12.92
N ALA A 110 14.97 8.82 12.87
CA ALA A 110 15.45 7.54 13.38
C ALA A 110 15.01 6.37 12.47
N LEU A 111 14.97 6.61 11.15
CA LEU A 111 14.63 5.56 10.19
C LEU A 111 15.65 4.43 10.24
N ASP A 112 15.17 3.22 10.52
CA ASP A 112 15.94 1.99 10.37
C ASP A 112 15.94 1.56 8.90
N TRP A 113 17.07 1.79 8.23
CA TRP A 113 17.21 1.45 6.83
C TRP A 113 17.20 -0.07 6.56
N ASP A 114 17.46 -0.91 7.56
CA ASP A 114 17.34 -2.35 7.40
C ASP A 114 15.86 -2.79 7.38
N GLU A 115 14.97 -2.02 8.01
CA GLU A 115 13.53 -2.19 7.83
C GLU A 115 13.06 -1.72 6.44
N ILE A 116 13.53 -0.56 5.98
CA ILE A 116 13.19 -0.03 4.64
C ILE A 116 13.65 -0.98 3.54
N TYR A 117 14.88 -1.48 3.63
CA TYR A 117 15.41 -2.44 2.66
C TYR A 117 14.64 -3.76 2.68
N ARG A 118 14.22 -4.26 3.85
CA ARG A 118 13.33 -5.42 3.93
C ARG A 118 11.97 -5.16 3.30
N ALA A 119 11.38 -3.98 3.49
CA ALA A 119 10.12 -3.59 2.86
C ALA A 119 10.25 -3.54 1.33
N LEU A 120 11.40 -3.12 0.81
CA LEU A 120 11.72 -3.14 -0.63
C LEU A 120 11.74 -4.56 -1.23
N HIS A 121 11.96 -5.59 -0.43
CA HIS A 121 11.85 -7.00 -0.84
C HIS A 121 10.45 -7.60 -0.68
N ARG A 122 9.47 -6.80 -0.26
CA ARG A 122 8.08 -7.20 -0.04
C ARG A 122 7.09 -6.47 -0.96
N LEU A 123 7.56 -5.98 -2.10
CA LEU A 123 6.70 -5.28 -3.07
C LEU A 123 5.56 -6.16 -3.59
N ASP A 124 5.77 -7.49 -3.63
CA ASP A 124 4.75 -8.48 -4.03
C ASP A 124 3.48 -8.43 -3.16
N ASP A 125 3.60 -8.03 -1.89
CA ASP A 125 2.42 -7.83 -1.03
C ASP A 125 1.58 -6.66 -1.57
N LEU A 126 2.21 -5.58 -2.03
CA LEU A 126 1.52 -4.41 -2.57
C LEU A 126 0.94 -4.67 -3.96
N TYR A 127 1.62 -5.47 -4.78
CA TYR A 127 1.05 -5.99 -6.04
C TYR A 127 -0.18 -6.85 -5.77
N SER A 128 -0.10 -7.77 -4.81
CA SER A 128 -1.22 -8.64 -4.43
C SER A 128 -2.41 -7.83 -3.94
N PHE A 129 -2.17 -6.82 -3.09
CA PHE A 129 -3.22 -5.88 -2.68
C PHE A 129 -3.92 -5.22 -3.88
N ALA A 130 -3.15 -4.71 -4.85
CA ALA A 130 -3.71 -4.07 -6.03
C ALA A 130 -4.59 -5.03 -6.86
N GLU A 131 -4.16 -6.29 -7.03
CA GLU A 131 -4.93 -7.30 -7.74
C GLU A 131 -6.23 -7.65 -7.04
N PHE A 132 -6.21 -7.87 -5.72
CA PHE A 132 -7.44 -8.13 -4.96
C PHE A 132 -8.45 -6.98 -5.07
N VAL A 133 -7.98 -5.73 -5.03
CA VAL A 133 -8.87 -4.57 -5.22
C VAL A 133 -9.39 -4.51 -6.66
N ARG A 134 -8.59 -4.84 -7.67
CA ARG A 134 -9.02 -4.89 -9.07
C ARG A 134 -10.08 -5.98 -9.29
N ASP A 135 -9.92 -7.13 -8.67
CA ASP A 135 -10.91 -8.21 -8.72
C ASP A 135 -12.24 -7.73 -8.10
N TRP A 136 -12.20 -7.12 -6.92
CA TRP A 136 -13.37 -6.54 -6.26
C TRP A 136 -14.07 -5.46 -7.10
N LEU A 137 -13.32 -4.62 -7.82
CA LEU A 137 -13.88 -3.63 -8.74
C LEU A 137 -14.59 -4.29 -9.93
N ARG A 138 -14.01 -5.37 -10.48
CA ARG A 138 -14.58 -6.11 -11.62
C ARG A 138 -15.92 -6.76 -11.24
N ASP A 139 -16.03 -7.33 -10.06
CA ASP A 139 -17.28 -7.97 -9.59
C ASP A 139 -18.45 -6.97 -9.50
N ARG A 140 -18.15 -5.70 -9.21
CA ARG A 140 -19.15 -4.62 -9.03
C ARG A 140 -19.53 -3.90 -10.31
N THR A 141 -18.60 -3.83 -11.24
CA THR A 141 -18.85 -3.25 -12.56
C THR A 141 -19.49 -4.25 -13.52
N SER A 142 -19.37 -5.55 -13.22
CA SER A 142 -19.98 -6.65 -13.99
C SER A 142 -21.35 -7.11 -13.48
N SER A 143 -21.82 -6.56 -12.36
CA SER A 143 -23.18 -6.81 -11.86
C SER A 143 -24.19 -5.89 -12.58
N PRO A 144 -25.24 -6.43 -13.24
CA PRO A 144 -26.21 -5.66 -14.02
C PRO A 144 -27.14 -4.78 -13.16
#